data_AF-A0AA92QBB1-F1
#
_entry.id   AF-A0AA92QBB1-F1
#
_cell.length_a   1.000
_cell.length_b   1.000
_cell.length_c   1.000
_cell.angle_alpha   90.00
_cell.angle_beta   90.00
_cell.angle_gamma   90.00
#
_symmetry.space_group_name_H-M   'P 1'
#
loop_
_entity.id
_entity.type
_entity.pdbx_description
1 polymer ?
#
loop_
_entity_poly.entity_id
_entity_poly.type
_entity_poly.pdbx_seq_one_letter_code
_entity_poly.pdbx_strand_id
1 'polypeptide(L)'
;MRKSALKNPLLGVLACAASMTAAHATEGGGLSIYPDGLENYLVGALPPPGVHALVYAGAARYDTLRGNSGQSLLQDFKVDVNVLAPRLIWVTPAQLFGGQLAFHAIAPLLDVDFRANGARFKSSGLGDITLGTALGYHVSPALHYVVGLDVFAPTGHYDQNDPSSLGKNYWTAQPLAAITYMQPTGFNGDLKVMYDLNFRNNQTDTRSGQAIHADYSAGWGIGNGWVLGVGGYVYQQTTNDQGPAAAQGKARALAVGPSIRYANDRGWLLTVKWQKEFEVRNRPSGSQFYVKASIPF
;
A
#
# COMPACT_ATOMS: atom_id res chain seq x y z
N MET A 1 39.20 2.60 -66.75
CA MET A 1 39.64 2.91 -65.37
C MET A 1 38.74 3.98 -64.77
N ARG A 2 38.49 3.88 -63.46
CA ARG A 2 37.71 4.78 -62.57
C ARG A 2 36.18 4.57 -62.54
N LYS A 3 35.81 3.63 -61.68
CA LYS A 3 34.48 3.45 -61.06
C LYS A 3 34.18 4.67 -60.17
N SER A 4 33.00 5.28 -60.30
CA SER A 4 32.48 6.25 -59.32
C SER A 4 31.67 5.49 -58.26
N ALA A 5 32.05 5.70 -57.01
CA ALA A 5 31.45 5.06 -55.86
C ALA A 5 30.21 5.83 -55.40
N LEU A 6 29.06 5.14 -55.33
CA LEU A 6 27.93 5.56 -54.49
C LEU A 6 28.38 5.51 -53.03
N LYS A 7 28.23 6.63 -52.31
CA LYS A 7 28.32 6.66 -50.84
C LYS A 7 26.90 6.81 -50.28
N ASN A 8 26.38 5.72 -49.75
CA ASN A 8 25.13 5.68 -48.99
C ASN A 8 25.23 6.53 -47.70
N PRO A 9 24.24 7.37 -47.38
CA PRO A 9 24.13 8.03 -46.08
C PRO A 9 23.24 7.17 -45.18
N LEU A 10 23.81 6.15 -44.53
CA LEU A 10 23.06 5.25 -43.65
C LEU A 10 23.98 4.75 -42.54
N LEU A 11 24.31 5.62 -41.58
CA LEU A 11 25.06 5.22 -40.37
C LEU A 11 24.98 6.25 -39.23
N GLY A 12 23.82 6.92 -39.07
CA GLY A 12 23.67 8.00 -38.08
C GLY A 12 22.48 7.92 -37.12
N VAL A 13 21.70 6.83 -37.08
CA VAL A 13 20.43 6.79 -36.29
C VAL A 13 20.36 5.65 -35.26
N LEU A 14 21.40 4.85 -35.06
CA LEU A 14 21.39 3.70 -34.14
C LEU A 14 22.01 3.97 -32.76
N ALA A 15 21.93 5.20 -32.26
CA ALA A 15 22.56 5.61 -30.99
C ALA A 15 21.59 6.21 -29.95
N CYS A 16 20.29 5.89 -30.00
CA CYS A 16 19.30 6.37 -29.00
C CYS A 16 18.61 5.27 -28.18
N ALA A 17 19.07 4.01 -28.23
CA ALA A 17 18.42 2.90 -27.52
C ALA A 17 19.22 2.34 -26.33
N ALA A 18 20.34 2.97 -25.95
CA ALA A 18 21.14 2.56 -24.80
C ALA A 18 21.10 3.63 -23.70
N SER A 19 20.84 3.16 -22.47
CA SER A 19 20.96 3.84 -21.17
C SER A 19 19.99 4.97 -20.84
N MET A 20 18.72 4.61 -20.61
CA MET A 20 17.97 5.15 -19.47
C MET A 20 17.44 3.99 -18.63
N THR A 21 18.33 3.33 -17.88
CA THR A 21 17.95 2.48 -16.75
C THR A 21 17.34 3.40 -15.69
N ALA A 22 16.06 3.71 -15.83
CA ALA A 22 15.37 4.51 -14.84
C ALA A 22 15.32 3.71 -13.53
N ALA A 23 15.98 4.24 -12.50
CA ALA A 23 16.07 3.62 -11.18
C ALA A 23 14.69 3.67 -10.51
N HIS A 24 13.98 2.57 -10.64
CA HIS A 24 12.70 2.31 -10.02
C HIS A 24 12.83 1.06 -9.16
N ALA A 25 11.98 0.88 -8.16
CA ALA A 25 11.97 -0.34 -7.37
C ALA A 25 10.53 -0.82 -7.25
N THR A 26 10.33 -2.14 -7.17
CA THR A 26 9.09 -2.83 -7.56
C THR A 26 8.80 -2.71 -9.06
N GLU A 27 8.21 -3.76 -9.64
CA GLU A 27 7.91 -3.83 -11.07
C GLU A 27 7.10 -2.59 -11.53
N GLY A 28 7.60 -1.90 -12.55
CA GLY A 28 7.01 -0.68 -13.10
C GLY A 28 7.23 0.61 -12.29
N GLY A 29 8.01 0.58 -11.20
CA GLY A 29 8.27 1.75 -10.36
C GLY A 29 7.04 2.28 -9.63
N GLY A 30 6.05 1.40 -9.43
CA GLY A 30 4.81 1.70 -8.74
C GLY A 30 4.93 1.60 -7.22
N LEU A 31 3.78 1.56 -6.56
CA LEU A 31 3.68 1.30 -5.12
C LEU A 31 3.64 -0.22 -4.86
N SER A 32 3.83 -0.61 -3.59
CA SER A 32 3.57 -1.99 -3.15
C SER A 32 2.11 -2.40 -3.38
N ILE A 33 1.82 -3.69 -3.25
CA ILE A 33 0.47 -4.27 -3.30
C ILE A 33 -0.41 -3.73 -2.16
N TYR A 34 0.18 -3.40 -1.01
CA TYR A 34 -0.51 -2.80 0.12
C TYR A 34 -0.51 -1.26 0.00
N PRO A 35 -1.66 -0.58 0.19
CA PRO A 35 -1.71 0.87 0.26
C PRO A 35 -1.14 1.36 1.59
N ASP A 36 0.18 1.58 1.64
CA ASP A 36 0.89 2.00 2.85
C ASP A 36 0.20 3.16 3.57
N GLY A 37 0.12 3.05 4.90
CA GLY A 37 -0.50 4.04 5.77
C GLY A 37 -2.02 4.07 5.73
N LEU A 38 -2.68 3.04 5.20
CA LEU A 38 -4.13 2.88 5.28
C LEU A 38 -4.61 2.70 6.73
N GLU A 39 -3.84 2.02 7.57
CA GLU A 39 -4.24 1.71 8.94
C GLU A 39 -3.92 2.85 9.93
N ASN A 40 -4.62 2.84 11.04
CA ASN A 40 -4.63 3.93 12.02
C ASN A 40 -4.86 3.36 13.42
N TYR A 41 -5.81 3.91 14.18
CA TYR A 41 -6.17 3.37 15.48
C TYR A 41 -6.95 2.04 15.40
N LEU A 42 -6.83 1.25 16.47
CA LEU A 42 -7.54 -0.02 16.74
C LEU A 42 -7.19 -1.17 15.79
N VAL A 43 -5.95 -1.24 15.33
CA VAL A 43 -5.49 -2.24 14.34
C VAL A 43 -5.24 -3.63 14.92
N GLY A 44 -4.88 -3.70 16.20
CA GLY A 44 -4.63 -4.92 16.95
C GLY A 44 -5.83 -5.38 17.80
N ALA A 45 -6.96 -4.68 17.74
CA ALA A 45 -8.16 -5.00 18.51
C ALA A 45 -9.22 -5.64 17.61
N LEU A 46 -9.36 -6.96 17.67
CA LEU A 46 -10.48 -7.64 17.01
C LEU A 46 -11.81 -7.31 17.72
N PRO A 47 -12.91 -7.18 16.96
CA PRO A 47 -14.24 -7.08 17.56
C PRO A 47 -14.68 -8.45 18.13
N PRO A 48 -15.77 -8.50 18.93
CA PRO A 48 -16.32 -9.75 19.45
C PRO A 48 -16.69 -10.77 18.34
N PRO A 49 -16.85 -12.07 18.67
CA PRO A 49 -17.30 -13.07 17.71
C PRO A 49 -18.55 -12.64 16.93
N GLY A 50 -18.49 -12.81 15.61
CA GLY A 50 -19.50 -12.30 14.69
C GLY A 50 -18.90 -11.91 13.34
N VAL A 51 -19.76 -11.46 12.43
CA VAL A 51 -19.35 -10.90 11.14
C VAL A 51 -19.30 -9.40 11.27
N HIS A 52 -18.26 -8.71 10.82
CA HIS A 52 -18.11 -7.27 10.94
C HIS A 52 -17.76 -6.65 9.59
N ALA A 53 -18.33 -5.48 9.31
CA ALA A 53 -18.06 -4.74 8.08
C ALA A 53 -17.27 -3.46 8.38
N LEU A 54 -16.17 -3.30 7.67
CA LEU A 54 -15.39 -2.07 7.61
C LEU A 54 -15.40 -1.55 6.19
N VAL A 55 -15.34 -0.23 6.03
CA VAL A 55 -15.11 0.41 4.75
C VAL A 55 -13.92 1.35 4.88
N TYR A 56 -12.97 1.19 3.98
CA TYR A 56 -11.88 2.13 3.78
C TYR A 56 -12.20 2.97 2.55
N ALA A 57 -12.02 4.28 2.64
CA ALA A 57 -12.17 5.19 1.51
C ALA A 57 -11.02 6.20 1.53
N GLY A 58 -10.59 6.67 0.37
CA GLY A 58 -9.54 7.68 0.36
C GLY A 58 -9.08 8.10 -1.02
N ALA A 59 -8.13 9.02 -0.99
CA ALA A 59 -7.45 9.54 -2.17
C ALA A 59 -5.96 9.66 -1.90
N ALA A 60 -5.14 9.21 -2.85
CA ALA A 60 -3.71 9.40 -2.89
C ALA A 60 -3.33 10.25 -4.10
N ARG A 61 -2.38 11.16 -3.91
CA ARG A 61 -1.83 11.99 -4.98
C ARG A 61 -0.32 11.98 -4.90
N TYR A 62 0.31 11.56 -5.98
CA TYR A 62 1.77 11.53 -6.15
C TYR A 62 2.15 12.50 -7.27
N ASP A 63 2.95 13.50 -6.95
CA ASP A 63 3.36 14.55 -7.90
C ASP A 63 4.82 14.38 -8.37
N THR A 64 5.57 13.43 -7.79
CA THR A 64 6.96 13.17 -8.20
C THR A 64 7.30 11.70 -8.17
N LEU A 65 8.00 11.21 -9.18
CA LEU A 65 8.64 9.89 -9.16
C LEU A 65 10.10 10.06 -8.73
N ARG A 66 10.46 9.50 -7.58
CA ARG A 66 11.78 9.69 -6.95
C ARG A 66 12.74 8.59 -7.34
N GLY A 67 13.96 8.95 -7.70
CA GLY A 67 15.05 8.02 -7.95
C GLY A 67 15.89 7.69 -6.71
N ASN A 68 17.03 7.05 -6.94
CA ASN A 68 17.86 6.49 -5.87
C ASN A 68 18.55 7.56 -5.00
N SER A 69 18.75 8.77 -5.51
CA SER A 69 19.25 9.92 -4.74
C SER A 69 18.13 10.89 -4.33
N GLY A 70 16.86 10.53 -4.51
CA GLY A 70 15.71 11.37 -4.21
C GLY A 70 15.42 12.45 -5.27
N GLN A 71 16.14 12.44 -6.39
CA GLN A 71 15.89 13.29 -7.54
C GLN A 71 14.58 12.92 -8.23
N SER A 72 13.92 13.90 -8.87
CA SER A 72 12.78 13.63 -9.75
C SER A 72 13.24 12.99 -11.05
N LEU A 73 12.58 11.91 -11.48
CA LEU A 73 12.97 11.14 -12.67
C LEU A 73 12.18 11.47 -13.93
N LEU A 74 10.92 11.89 -13.79
CA LEU A 74 10.01 12.13 -14.91
C LEU A 74 9.47 13.56 -14.88
N GLN A 75 9.27 14.13 -16.06
CA GLN A 75 8.59 15.42 -16.21
C GLN A 75 7.07 15.18 -16.21
N ASP A 76 6.32 16.16 -15.71
CA ASP A 76 4.84 16.11 -15.64
C ASP A 76 4.28 14.82 -15.01
N PHE A 77 5.02 14.24 -14.06
CA PHE A 77 4.59 13.04 -13.35
C PHE A 77 3.45 13.36 -12.40
N LYS A 78 2.34 12.64 -12.54
CA LYS A 78 1.22 12.71 -11.62
C LYS A 78 0.48 11.38 -11.55
N VAL A 79 0.17 10.91 -10.35
CA VAL A 79 -0.73 9.77 -10.14
C VAL A 79 -1.76 10.17 -9.11
N ASP A 80 -3.03 10.19 -9.51
CA ASP A 80 -4.16 10.32 -8.60
C ASP A 80 -4.83 8.94 -8.47
N VAL A 81 -5.06 8.49 -7.23
CA VAL A 81 -5.72 7.23 -6.93
C VAL A 81 -6.88 7.49 -5.97
N ASN A 82 -8.09 7.13 -6.35
CA ASN A 82 -9.23 7.06 -5.44
C ASN A 82 -9.49 5.60 -5.09
N VAL A 83 -9.81 5.33 -3.82
CA VAL A 83 -10.07 3.98 -3.33
C VAL A 83 -11.36 3.93 -2.51
N LEU A 84 -12.13 2.86 -2.72
CA LEU A 84 -13.18 2.39 -1.83
C LEU A 84 -12.99 0.88 -1.63
N ALA A 85 -12.62 0.47 -0.42
CA ALA A 85 -12.32 -0.93 -0.11
C ALA A 85 -13.21 -1.42 1.05
N PRO A 86 -14.34 -2.07 0.75
CA PRO A 86 -15.06 -2.85 1.75
C PRO A 86 -14.19 -4.01 2.26
N ARG A 87 -14.26 -4.24 3.57
CA ARG A 87 -13.65 -5.36 4.27
C ARG A 87 -14.70 -6.08 5.11
N LEU A 88 -14.85 -7.37 4.87
CA LEU A 88 -15.67 -8.24 5.69
C LEU A 88 -14.76 -9.05 6.61
N ILE A 89 -15.05 -9.07 7.91
CA ILE A 89 -14.30 -9.82 8.92
C ILE A 89 -15.25 -10.82 9.56
N TRP A 90 -14.88 -12.09 9.62
CA TRP A 90 -15.56 -13.08 10.43
C TRP A 90 -14.69 -13.47 11.62
N VAL A 91 -15.07 -13.01 12.81
CA VAL A 91 -14.48 -13.44 14.07
C VAL A 91 -15.23 -14.68 14.54
N THR A 92 -14.55 -15.81 14.55
CA THR A 92 -15.16 -17.08 14.98
C THR A 92 -15.28 -17.11 16.52
N PRO A 93 -16.08 -18.00 17.11
CA PRO A 93 -16.00 -18.28 18.55
C PRO A 93 -14.78 -19.15 18.94
N ALA A 94 -14.08 -19.75 17.97
CA ALA A 94 -12.97 -20.65 18.21
C ALA A 94 -11.69 -19.91 18.58
N GLN A 95 -10.93 -20.47 19.53
CA GLN A 95 -9.60 -20.01 19.88
C GLN A 95 -8.54 -21.02 19.44
N LEU A 96 -7.43 -20.51 18.92
CA LEU A 96 -6.23 -21.29 18.59
C LEU A 96 -5.03 -20.63 19.24
N PHE A 97 -4.20 -21.40 19.95
CA PHE A 97 -3.02 -20.89 20.66
C PHE A 97 -3.32 -19.68 21.57
N GLY A 98 -4.51 -19.68 22.21
CA GLY A 98 -4.99 -18.61 23.07
C GLY A 98 -5.48 -17.33 22.36
N GLY A 99 -5.44 -17.29 21.02
CA GLY A 99 -5.93 -16.18 20.21
C GLY A 99 -7.28 -16.47 19.56
N GLN A 100 -8.12 -15.44 19.45
CA GLN A 100 -9.40 -15.51 18.75
C GLN A 100 -9.16 -15.63 17.25
N LEU A 101 -9.65 -16.71 16.64
CA LEU A 101 -9.49 -16.93 15.20
C LEU A 101 -10.46 -16.05 14.41
N ALA A 102 -9.92 -15.31 13.45
CA ALA A 102 -10.68 -14.49 12.51
C ALA A 102 -10.21 -14.67 11.07
N PHE A 103 -11.14 -14.50 10.14
CA PHE A 103 -10.91 -14.46 8.70
C PHE A 103 -11.40 -13.13 8.13
N HIS A 104 -10.82 -12.66 7.04
CA HIS A 104 -11.35 -11.49 6.35
C HIS A 104 -11.12 -11.53 4.85
N ALA A 105 -11.91 -10.74 4.14
CA ALA A 105 -11.77 -10.45 2.72
C ALA A 105 -11.85 -8.95 2.47
N ILE A 106 -11.07 -8.44 1.52
CA ILE A 106 -11.05 -7.04 1.09
C ILE A 106 -11.16 -7.00 -0.42
N ALA A 107 -12.08 -6.20 -0.94
CA ALA A 107 -12.32 -6.05 -2.38
C ALA A 107 -12.18 -4.57 -2.77
N PRO A 108 -10.97 -4.09 -3.13
CA PRO A 108 -10.76 -2.67 -3.41
C PRO A 108 -11.35 -2.28 -4.76
N LEU A 109 -12.14 -1.20 -4.77
CA LEU A 109 -12.52 -0.48 -5.98
C LEU A 109 -11.60 0.74 -6.14
N LEU A 110 -10.98 0.85 -7.30
CA LEU A 110 -9.95 1.83 -7.60
C LEU A 110 -10.35 2.68 -8.80
N ASP A 111 -9.95 3.95 -8.80
CA ASP A 111 -9.91 4.84 -9.97
C ASP A 111 -8.52 5.49 -9.98
N VAL A 112 -7.75 5.22 -11.04
CA VAL A 112 -6.35 5.61 -11.18
C VAL A 112 -6.20 6.49 -12.43
N ASP A 113 -5.70 7.71 -12.26
CA ASP A 113 -5.29 8.64 -13.34
C ASP A 113 -3.78 8.82 -13.27
N PHE A 114 -3.07 8.21 -14.23
CA PHE A 114 -1.62 8.29 -14.34
C PHE A 114 -1.22 9.25 -15.46
N ARG A 115 -0.25 10.12 -15.21
CA ARG A 115 0.35 11.03 -16.18
C ARG A 115 1.86 11.05 -16.01
N ALA A 116 2.58 11.01 -17.13
CA ALA A 116 4.02 11.24 -17.15
C ALA A 116 4.47 11.56 -18.57
N ASN A 117 5.43 12.47 -18.73
CA ASN A 117 6.03 12.81 -20.02
C ASN A 117 5.00 13.10 -21.14
N GLY A 118 3.89 13.79 -20.80
CA GLY A 118 2.81 14.11 -21.72
C GLY A 118 1.84 12.94 -22.05
N ALA A 119 2.11 11.72 -21.61
CA ALA A 119 1.19 10.59 -21.72
C ALA A 119 0.19 10.56 -20.55
N ARG A 120 -1.01 10.03 -20.80
CA ARG A 120 -2.06 9.83 -19.79
C ARG A 120 -2.72 8.47 -19.95
N PHE A 121 -2.87 7.77 -18.82
CA PHE A 121 -3.54 6.49 -18.71
C PHE A 121 -4.60 6.58 -17.62
N LYS A 122 -5.73 5.89 -17.82
CA LYS A 122 -6.81 5.88 -16.83
C LYS A 122 -7.45 4.51 -16.77
N SER A 123 -7.58 3.99 -15.55
CA SER A 123 -8.23 2.72 -15.26
C SER A 123 -9.13 2.85 -14.04
N SER A 124 -10.25 2.13 -14.03
CA SER A 124 -11.15 2.07 -12.89
C SER A 124 -11.82 0.71 -12.79
N GLY A 125 -11.98 0.18 -11.57
CA GLY A 125 -12.59 -1.13 -11.37
C GLY A 125 -12.08 -1.82 -10.11
N LEU A 126 -12.26 -3.13 -10.07
CA LEU A 126 -11.79 -3.99 -8.99
C LEU A 126 -10.25 -4.14 -9.06
N GLY A 127 -9.58 -3.91 -7.94
CA GLY A 127 -8.16 -4.24 -7.76
C GLY A 127 -7.94 -5.66 -7.26
N ASP A 128 -6.73 -5.94 -6.79
CA ASP A 128 -6.39 -7.26 -6.23
C ASP A 128 -7.11 -7.51 -4.90
N ILE A 129 -7.85 -8.63 -4.83
CA ILE A 129 -8.59 -9.04 -3.64
C ILE A 129 -7.61 -9.54 -2.58
N THR A 130 -7.79 -9.10 -1.34
CA THR A 130 -7.06 -9.64 -0.19
C THR A 130 -7.92 -10.64 0.56
N LEU A 131 -7.35 -11.79 0.90
CA LEU A 131 -7.91 -12.75 1.84
C LEU A 131 -6.94 -12.89 3.00
N GLY A 132 -7.45 -12.91 4.23
CA GLY A 132 -6.58 -12.98 5.39
C GLY A 132 -7.13 -13.81 6.53
N THR A 133 -6.23 -14.28 7.38
CA THR A 133 -6.52 -14.98 8.63
C THR A 133 -5.68 -14.38 9.75
N ALA A 134 -6.24 -14.35 10.94
CA ALA A 134 -5.63 -13.69 12.09
C ALA A 134 -5.99 -14.40 13.40
N LEU A 135 -5.09 -14.27 14.38
CA LEU A 135 -5.33 -14.57 15.79
C LEU A 135 -5.26 -13.26 16.57
N GLY A 136 -6.36 -12.90 17.25
CA GLY A 136 -6.42 -11.71 18.11
C GLY A 136 -6.35 -12.04 19.59
N TYR A 137 -5.64 -11.21 20.34
CA TYR A 137 -5.35 -11.38 21.75
C TYR A 137 -5.72 -10.10 22.50
N HIS A 138 -6.54 -10.25 23.54
CA HIS A 138 -7.03 -9.14 24.37
C HIS A 138 -6.39 -9.24 25.76
N VAL A 139 -5.20 -8.67 25.93
CA VAL A 139 -4.37 -8.81 27.15
C VAL A 139 -4.98 -8.07 28.33
N SER A 140 -5.59 -6.91 28.06
CA SER A 140 -6.31 -6.10 29.04
C SER A 140 -7.38 -5.27 28.32
N PRO A 141 -8.22 -4.51 29.04
CA PRO A 141 -9.13 -3.56 28.39
C PRO A 141 -8.40 -2.55 27.47
N ALA A 142 -7.14 -2.24 27.78
CA ALA A 142 -6.35 -1.26 27.04
C ALA A 142 -5.44 -1.88 25.98
N LEU A 143 -4.92 -3.10 26.19
CA LEU A 143 -3.85 -3.67 25.36
C LEU A 143 -4.33 -4.88 24.56
N HIS A 144 -4.18 -4.80 23.24
CA HIS A 144 -4.63 -5.81 22.28
C HIS A 144 -3.57 -6.02 21.22
N TYR A 145 -3.45 -7.23 20.70
CA TYR A 145 -2.59 -7.48 19.55
C TYR A 145 -3.16 -8.57 18.64
N VAL A 146 -2.74 -8.55 17.38
CA VAL A 146 -3.09 -9.52 16.35
C VAL A 146 -1.82 -10.02 15.69
N VAL A 147 -1.79 -11.31 15.34
CA VAL A 147 -0.85 -11.87 14.37
C VAL A 147 -1.64 -12.53 13.25
N GLY A 148 -1.17 -12.43 12.01
CA GLY A 148 -1.94 -12.92 10.88
C GLY A 148 -1.14 -13.08 9.60
N LEU A 149 -1.86 -13.48 8.57
CA LEU A 149 -1.37 -13.64 7.21
C LEU A 149 -2.43 -13.11 6.26
N ASP A 150 -2.04 -12.13 5.44
CA ASP A 150 -2.79 -11.68 4.28
C ASP A 150 -2.23 -12.35 3.02
N VAL A 151 -3.12 -12.63 2.06
CA VAL A 151 -2.79 -13.10 0.73
C VAL A 151 -3.51 -12.22 -0.27
N PHE A 152 -2.75 -11.65 -1.20
CA PHE A 152 -3.27 -10.82 -2.29
C PHE A 152 -3.37 -11.67 -3.55
N ALA A 153 -4.58 -11.78 -4.08
CA ALA A 153 -4.88 -12.53 -5.29
C ALA A 153 -4.81 -11.60 -6.51
N PRO A 154 -4.17 -12.01 -7.62
CA PRO A 154 -4.06 -11.21 -8.85
C PRO A 154 -5.39 -11.19 -9.61
N THR A 155 -6.39 -10.50 -9.07
CA THR A 155 -7.76 -10.42 -9.61
C THR A 155 -8.04 -9.10 -10.31
N GLY A 156 -7.24 -8.06 -10.02
CA GLY A 156 -7.35 -6.76 -10.65
C GLY A 156 -6.89 -6.78 -12.10
N HIS A 157 -7.45 -5.89 -12.92
CA HIS A 157 -6.98 -5.71 -14.29
C HIS A 157 -5.50 -5.31 -14.31
N TYR A 158 -4.72 -5.99 -15.14
CA TYR A 158 -3.30 -5.72 -15.35
C TYR A 158 -2.96 -5.74 -16.84
N ASP A 159 -2.23 -4.72 -17.27
CA ASP A 159 -1.54 -4.65 -18.56
C ASP A 159 -0.13 -4.11 -18.31
N GLN A 160 0.88 -4.85 -18.74
CA GLN A 160 2.30 -4.48 -18.62
C GLN A 160 2.66 -3.14 -19.28
N ASN A 161 1.83 -2.66 -20.22
CA ASN A 161 2.00 -1.38 -20.90
C ASN A 161 1.11 -0.27 -20.32
N ASP A 162 0.27 -0.57 -19.33
CA ASP A 162 -0.60 0.40 -18.67
C ASP A 162 -0.15 0.62 -17.21
N PRO A 163 0.54 1.74 -16.91
CA PRO A 163 0.94 2.08 -15.55
C PRO A 163 -0.23 2.43 -14.61
N SER A 164 -1.46 2.54 -15.14
CA SER A 164 -2.68 2.70 -14.35
C SER A 164 -3.33 1.37 -13.94
N SER A 165 -2.69 0.23 -14.25
CA SER A 165 -3.17 -1.12 -13.87
C SER A 165 -3.64 -1.20 -12.40
N LEU A 166 -4.76 -1.91 -12.19
CA LEU A 166 -5.46 -2.00 -10.90
C LEU A 166 -4.98 -3.17 -10.04
N GLY A 167 -4.35 -4.16 -10.66
CA GLY A 167 -3.68 -5.27 -10.01
C GLY A 167 -2.20 -5.33 -10.37
N LYS A 168 -1.49 -6.29 -9.78
CA LYS A 168 -0.05 -6.52 -10.01
C LYS A 168 0.27 -7.78 -10.81
N ASN A 169 -0.73 -8.61 -11.08
CA ASN A 169 -0.59 -9.90 -11.79
C ASN A 169 0.41 -10.88 -11.15
N TYR A 170 0.55 -10.81 -9.83
CA TYR A 170 1.24 -11.82 -9.04
C TYR A 170 0.57 -11.98 -7.68
N TRP A 171 0.80 -13.13 -7.06
CA TRP A 171 0.39 -13.36 -5.67
C TRP A 171 1.36 -12.71 -4.70
N THR A 172 0.85 -12.20 -3.59
CA THR A 172 1.68 -11.79 -2.44
C THR A 172 1.19 -12.46 -1.18
N ALA A 173 2.11 -13.04 -0.41
CA ALA A 173 1.84 -13.44 0.97
C ALA A 173 2.42 -12.40 1.92
N GLN A 174 1.65 -11.95 2.90
CA GLN A 174 2.02 -10.87 3.81
C GLN A 174 1.74 -11.28 5.26
N PRO A 175 2.68 -11.96 5.95
CA PRO A 175 2.61 -12.09 7.40
C PRO A 175 2.60 -10.71 8.06
N LEU A 176 1.81 -10.59 9.12
CA LEU A 176 1.62 -9.33 9.83
C LEU A 176 1.50 -9.53 11.34
N ALA A 177 1.85 -8.48 12.08
CA ALA A 177 1.58 -8.34 13.50
C ALA A 177 1.10 -6.91 13.79
N ALA A 178 0.10 -6.76 14.64
CA ALA A 178 -0.45 -5.47 15.02
C ALA A 178 -0.64 -5.39 16.53
N ILE A 179 -0.38 -4.22 17.13
CA ILE A 179 -0.59 -3.95 18.54
C ILE A 179 -1.35 -2.63 18.69
N THR A 180 -2.28 -2.62 19.63
CA THR A 180 -3.10 -1.47 19.99
C THR A 180 -3.04 -1.29 21.50
N TYR A 181 -2.72 -0.07 21.93
CA TYR A 181 -2.93 0.40 23.28
C TYR A 181 -3.96 1.54 23.24
N MET A 182 -5.08 1.38 23.94
CA MET A 182 -6.18 2.32 23.90
C MET A 182 -6.64 2.74 25.30
N GLN A 183 -6.99 4.02 25.44
CA GLN A 183 -7.58 4.57 26.66
C GLN A 183 -8.67 5.59 26.28
N PRO A 184 -9.80 5.66 27.02
CA PRO A 184 -10.84 6.67 26.79
C PRO A 184 -10.30 8.11 26.96
N THR A 185 -9.47 8.31 27.97
CA THR A 185 -8.74 9.55 28.24
C THR A 185 -7.28 9.20 28.48
N GLY A 186 -6.35 9.83 27.77
CA GLY A 186 -4.92 9.51 27.86
C GLY A 186 -4.33 8.95 26.57
N PHE A 187 -3.13 8.40 26.66
CA PHE A 187 -2.38 7.93 25.50
C PHE A 187 -3.08 6.77 24.77
N ASN A 188 -3.14 6.87 23.44
CA ASN A 188 -3.54 5.82 22.51
C ASN A 188 -2.40 5.61 21.49
N GLY A 189 -2.03 4.37 21.22
CA GLY A 189 -0.93 4.03 20.32
C GLY A 189 -1.18 2.74 19.57
N ASP A 190 -0.82 2.73 18.29
CA ASP A 190 -1.05 1.60 17.39
C ASP A 190 0.16 1.42 16.47
N LEU A 191 0.49 0.16 16.21
CA LEU A 191 1.55 -0.23 15.27
C LEU A 191 1.14 -1.53 14.59
N LYS A 192 1.17 -1.55 13.25
CA LYS A 192 0.98 -2.75 12.42
C LYS A 192 2.20 -2.93 11.54
N VAL A 193 2.94 -4.02 11.72
CA VAL A 193 4.12 -4.39 10.93
C VAL A 193 3.73 -5.51 9.96
N MET A 194 4.21 -5.41 8.73
CA MET A 194 3.89 -6.31 7.63
C MET A 194 5.16 -6.61 6.82
N TYR A 195 5.21 -7.80 6.23
CA TYR A 195 6.31 -8.19 5.35
C TYR A 195 5.80 -8.81 4.05
N ASP A 196 6.13 -8.22 2.91
CA ASP A 196 5.62 -8.62 1.60
C ASP A 196 6.52 -9.69 0.96
N LEU A 197 5.97 -10.88 0.73
CA LEU A 197 6.58 -11.95 -0.06
C LEU A 197 5.94 -11.97 -1.45
N ASN A 198 6.55 -11.27 -2.39
CA ASN A 198 6.06 -11.16 -3.76
C ASN A 198 6.44 -12.39 -4.61
N PHE A 199 5.47 -12.92 -5.34
CA PHE A 199 5.65 -14.06 -6.25
C PHE A 199 5.98 -13.55 -7.65
N ARG A 200 6.23 -14.46 -8.59
CA ARG A 200 6.60 -14.10 -9.96
C ARG A 200 5.37 -13.65 -10.74
N ASN A 201 5.50 -12.53 -11.43
CA ASN A 201 4.60 -12.12 -12.50
C ASN A 201 4.97 -12.90 -13.76
N ASN A 202 4.04 -13.73 -14.26
CA ASN A 202 4.31 -14.59 -15.41
C ASN A 202 4.29 -13.85 -16.74
N GLN A 203 3.69 -12.66 -16.80
CA GLN A 203 3.61 -11.87 -18.03
C GLN A 203 4.93 -11.14 -18.32
N THR A 204 5.62 -10.67 -17.29
CA THR A 204 6.91 -9.96 -17.40
C THR A 204 8.12 -10.79 -16.99
N ASP A 205 7.89 -12.04 -16.58
CA ASP A 205 8.88 -12.95 -16.00
C ASP A 205 9.73 -12.29 -14.91
N THR A 206 9.08 -11.45 -14.09
CA THR A 206 9.75 -10.62 -13.08
C THR A 206 9.18 -10.90 -11.70
N ARG A 207 10.05 -10.82 -10.68
CA ARG A 207 9.69 -10.89 -9.28
C ARG A 207 10.11 -9.59 -8.61
N SER A 208 9.12 -8.80 -8.20
CA SER A 208 9.35 -7.63 -7.34
C SER A 208 10.03 -8.04 -6.04
N GLY A 209 10.90 -7.18 -5.52
CA GLY A 209 11.57 -7.41 -4.24
C GLY A 209 10.58 -7.50 -3.08
N GLN A 210 11.03 -8.11 -2.00
CA GLN A 210 10.30 -8.19 -0.74
C GLN A 210 10.39 -6.85 -0.01
N ALA A 211 9.43 -6.56 0.86
CA ALA A 211 9.41 -5.31 1.61
C ALA A 211 8.96 -5.51 3.05
N ILE A 212 9.50 -4.72 3.96
CA ILE A 212 8.98 -4.54 5.31
C ILE A 212 8.33 -3.17 5.39
N HIS A 213 7.15 -3.11 5.99
CA HIS A 213 6.45 -1.85 6.21
C HIS A 213 5.68 -1.86 7.51
N ALA A 214 5.44 -0.67 8.05
CA ALA A 214 4.67 -0.53 9.26
C ALA A 214 3.79 0.73 9.23
N ASP A 215 2.51 0.55 9.52
CA ASP A 215 1.56 1.63 9.77
C ASP A 215 1.54 1.94 11.26
N TYR A 216 1.56 3.21 11.62
CA TYR A 216 1.57 3.64 13.02
C TYR A 216 0.62 4.81 13.28
N SER A 217 0.12 4.90 14.51
CA SER A 217 -0.54 6.10 15.02
C SER A 217 -0.32 6.28 16.52
N ALA A 218 -0.28 7.52 16.95
CA ALA A 218 -0.16 7.91 18.34
C ALA A 218 -1.00 9.17 18.60
N GLY A 219 -1.75 9.18 19.68
CA GLY A 219 -2.64 10.29 20.00
C GLY A 219 -3.10 10.31 21.45
N TRP A 220 -3.88 11.33 21.77
CA TRP A 220 -4.44 11.54 23.10
C TRP A 220 -5.96 11.45 23.05
N GLY A 221 -6.52 10.54 23.84
CA GLY A 221 -7.94 10.43 24.11
C GLY A 221 -8.38 11.58 25.02
N ILE A 222 -9.46 12.25 24.63
CA ILE A 222 -10.02 13.40 25.35
C ILE A 222 -11.38 13.06 26.00
N GLY A 223 -11.69 11.78 26.12
CA GLY A 223 -13.03 11.31 26.47
C GLY A 223 -14.00 11.39 25.28
N ASN A 224 -15.26 10.99 25.52
CA ASN A 224 -16.35 11.04 24.53
C ASN A 224 -16.04 10.34 23.20
N GLY A 225 -15.13 9.36 23.21
CA GLY A 225 -14.78 8.57 22.03
C GLY A 225 -13.71 9.16 21.12
N TRP A 226 -13.25 10.39 21.38
CA TRP A 226 -12.32 11.10 20.51
C TRP A 226 -10.86 10.84 20.88
N VAL A 227 -10.02 10.64 19.86
CA VAL A 227 -8.56 10.68 19.95
C VAL A 227 -8.04 11.62 18.88
N LEU A 228 -7.17 12.54 19.29
CA LEU A 228 -6.46 13.46 18.40
C LEU A 228 -4.98 13.13 18.42
N GLY A 229 -4.35 13.05 17.25
CA GLY A 229 -2.94 12.70 17.21
C GLY A 229 -2.33 12.75 15.81
N VAL A 230 -1.33 11.90 15.63
CA VAL A 230 -0.56 11.76 14.40
C VAL A 230 -0.53 10.30 13.98
N GLY A 231 -0.35 10.06 12.69
CA GLY A 231 -0.13 8.74 12.15
C GLY A 231 0.65 8.80 10.86
N GLY A 232 1.05 7.64 10.37
CA GLY A 232 1.97 7.54 9.26
C GLY A 232 2.30 6.12 8.92
N TYR A 233 3.36 5.97 8.15
CA TYR A 233 3.97 4.67 7.88
C TYR A 233 5.46 4.78 7.59
N VAL A 234 6.15 3.66 7.71
CA VAL A 234 7.49 3.44 7.16
C VAL A 234 7.43 2.29 6.17
N TYR A 235 8.13 2.42 5.06
CA TYR A 235 8.25 1.38 4.04
C TYR A 235 9.70 1.23 3.64
N GLN A 236 10.18 -0.01 3.54
CA GLN A 236 11.50 -0.33 3.05
C GLN A 236 11.49 -1.66 2.29
N GLN A 237 11.83 -1.61 1.02
CA GLN A 237 12.13 -2.81 0.25
C GLN A 237 13.43 -3.45 0.77
N THR A 238 13.40 -4.75 1.06
CA THR A 238 14.49 -5.49 1.70
C THR A 238 15.33 -6.28 0.69
N THR A 239 14.76 -6.74 -0.41
CA THR A 239 15.46 -7.45 -1.49
C THR A 239 15.34 -6.71 -2.83
N ASN A 240 16.26 -6.98 -3.77
CA ASN A 240 16.17 -6.42 -5.11
C ASN A 240 15.08 -7.13 -5.93
N ASP A 241 14.56 -6.45 -6.94
CA ASP A 241 13.75 -7.05 -7.99
C ASP A 241 14.62 -8.00 -8.84
N GLN A 242 14.01 -9.03 -9.43
CA GLN A 242 14.69 -10.04 -10.24
C GLN A 242 13.90 -10.36 -11.51
N GLY A 243 14.56 -10.38 -12.66
CA GLY A 243 13.94 -10.69 -13.96
C GLY A 243 14.12 -9.57 -14.99
N PRO A 244 13.55 -9.73 -16.20
CA PRO A 244 13.75 -8.80 -17.31
C PRO A 244 13.24 -7.38 -17.05
N ALA A 245 12.15 -7.23 -16.29
CA ALA A 245 11.56 -5.94 -15.91
C ALA A 245 11.99 -5.50 -14.49
N ALA A 246 13.06 -6.10 -13.95
CA ALA A 246 13.55 -5.76 -12.62
C ALA A 246 14.00 -4.30 -12.56
N ALA A 247 13.43 -3.59 -11.60
CA ALA A 247 13.70 -2.19 -11.42
C ALA A 247 15.01 -2.01 -10.62
N GLN A 248 15.77 -0.94 -10.91
CA GLN A 248 17.06 -0.67 -10.27
C GLN A 248 16.92 0.08 -8.94
N GLY A 249 17.28 -0.58 -7.84
CA GLY A 249 17.32 0.00 -6.50
C GLY A 249 16.31 -0.63 -5.55
N LYS A 250 16.14 -0.03 -4.37
CA LYS A 250 15.17 -0.45 -3.36
C LYS A 250 14.28 0.73 -2.97
N ALA A 251 12.98 0.52 -2.96
CA ALA A 251 12.03 1.55 -2.59
C ALA A 251 12.07 1.81 -1.08
N ARG A 252 11.87 3.06 -0.69
CA ARG A 252 11.62 3.43 0.70
C ARG A 252 10.76 4.68 0.80
N ALA A 253 10.03 4.82 1.90
CA ALA A 253 9.29 6.02 2.24
C ALA A 253 9.05 6.09 3.75
N LEU A 254 8.91 7.31 4.26
CA LEU A 254 8.37 7.62 5.57
C LEU A 254 7.20 8.58 5.34
N ALA A 255 6.05 8.37 5.95
CA ALA A 255 4.98 9.35 5.92
C ALA A 255 4.52 9.70 7.32
N VAL A 256 4.09 10.94 7.50
CA VAL A 256 3.49 11.40 8.77
C VAL A 256 2.45 12.48 8.50
N GLY A 257 1.43 12.53 9.33
CA GLY A 257 0.48 13.63 9.37
C GLY A 257 -0.59 13.49 10.45
N PRO A 258 -1.50 14.47 10.56
CA PRO A 258 -2.60 14.48 11.51
C PRO A 258 -3.52 13.27 11.34
N SER A 259 -3.94 12.73 12.49
CA SER A 259 -4.83 11.58 12.57
C SER A 259 -5.85 11.76 13.69
N ILE A 260 -7.11 11.41 13.40
CA ILE A 260 -8.22 11.50 14.35
C ILE A 260 -8.96 10.17 14.37
N ARG A 261 -9.44 9.78 15.56
CA ARG A 261 -10.44 8.72 15.75
C ARG A 261 -11.63 9.26 16.50
N TYR A 262 -12.81 8.80 16.11
CA TYR A 262 -14.03 8.83 16.90
C TYR A 262 -14.57 7.40 17.04
N ALA A 263 -14.98 7.00 18.24
CA ALA A 263 -15.73 5.76 18.46
C ALA A 263 -16.80 5.96 19.53
N ASN A 264 -17.90 5.20 19.47
CA ASN A 264 -18.94 5.29 20.50
C ASN A 264 -19.51 3.91 20.88
N ASP A 265 -20.34 3.91 21.93
CA ASP A 265 -20.94 2.68 22.48
C ASP A 265 -21.99 2.05 21.56
N ARG A 266 -22.34 2.71 20.44
CA ARG A 266 -23.24 2.17 19.41
C ARG A 266 -22.48 1.39 18.32
N GLY A 267 -21.18 1.16 18.50
CA GLY A 267 -20.35 0.40 17.56
C GLY A 267 -19.83 1.20 16.37
N TRP A 268 -20.03 2.53 16.35
CA TRP A 268 -19.37 3.37 15.35
C TRP A 268 -17.89 3.48 15.66
N LEU A 269 -17.07 3.27 14.65
CA LEU A 269 -15.66 3.65 14.59
C LEU A 269 -15.47 4.46 13.32
N LEU A 270 -14.86 5.63 13.45
CA LEU A 270 -14.42 6.46 12.34
C LEU A 270 -12.97 6.86 12.62
N THR A 271 -12.09 6.65 11.65
CA THR A 271 -10.75 7.23 11.70
C THR A 271 -10.49 8.01 10.42
N VAL A 272 -9.86 9.17 10.55
CA VAL A 272 -9.48 10.04 9.44
C VAL A 272 -7.99 10.33 9.57
N LYS A 273 -7.25 10.21 8.48
CA LYS A 273 -5.82 10.51 8.44
C LYS A 273 -5.46 11.19 7.14
N TRP A 274 -4.73 12.31 7.24
CA TRP A 274 -3.99 12.87 6.13
C TRP A 274 -2.50 12.72 6.43
N GLN A 275 -1.71 12.26 5.47
CA GLN A 275 -0.27 12.06 5.63
C GLN A 275 0.49 12.45 4.38
N LYS A 276 1.71 12.92 4.58
CA LYS A 276 2.63 13.31 3.51
C LYS A 276 3.88 12.44 3.58
N GLU A 277 4.37 12.01 2.42
CA GLU A 277 5.60 11.23 2.32
C GLU A 277 6.86 12.12 2.32
N PHE A 278 7.90 11.59 2.94
CA PHE A 278 9.23 12.14 3.12
C PHE A 278 10.27 11.03 2.88
N GLU A 279 11.52 11.43 2.65
CA GLU A 279 12.66 10.52 2.43
C GLU A 279 12.47 9.45 1.35
N VAL A 280 11.60 9.73 0.38
CA VAL A 280 11.19 8.78 -0.65
C VAL A 280 12.31 8.50 -1.64
N ARG A 281 12.54 7.22 -1.93
CA ARG A 281 13.47 6.77 -2.98
C ARG A 281 12.87 5.65 -3.80
N ASN A 282 13.18 5.64 -5.09
CA ASN A 282 12.81 4.62 -6.08
C ASN A 282 11.29 4.31 -6.14
N ARG A 283 10.42 5.27 -5.79
CA ARG A 283 8.96 5.13 -5.82
C ARG A 283 8.25 6.50 -5.96
N PRO A 284 6.95 6.55 -6.27
CA PRO A 284 6.17 7.78 -6.28
C PRO A 284 6.16 8.44 -4.89
N SER A 285 6.15 9.77 -4.86
CA SER A 285 6.14 10.59 -3.66
C SER A 285 5.00 11.62 -3.70
N GLY A 286 4.23 11.70 -2.62
CA GLY A 286 3.17 12.70 -2.48
C GLY A 286 2.45 12.66 -1.13
N SER A 287 1.12 12.65 -1.16
CA SER A 287 0.27 12.68 0.03
C SER A 287 -0.98 11.82 -0.13
N GLN A 288 -1.53 11.40 1.00
CA GLN A 288 -2.69 10.50 1.06
C GLN A 288 -3.69 10.99 2.11
N PHE A 289 -4.97 10.78 1.82
CA PHE A 289 -6.08 11.00 2.72
C PHE A 289 -6.90 9.72 2.81
N TYR A 290 -7.06 9.18 4.02
CA TYR A 290 -7.80 7.95 4.27
C TYR A 290 -8.85 8.13 5.36
N VAL A 291 -9.97 7.46 5.14
CA VAL A 291 -11.08 7.29 6.07
C VAL A 291 -11.30 5.80 6.26
N LYS A 292 -11.45 5.37 7.51
CA LYS A 292 -11.88 4.02 7.87
C LYS A 292 -13.12 4.13 8.73
N ALA A 293 -14.16 3.39 8.39
CA ALA A 293 -15.39 3.34 9.17
C ALA A 293 -15.83 1.90 9.44
N SER A 294 -16.32 1.60 10.64
CA SER A 294 -17.16 0.43 10.90
C SER A 294 -18.62 0.78 10.68
N ILE A 295 -19.34 -0.15 10.06
CA ILE A 295 -20.80 -0.05 9.93
C ILE A 295 -21.38 -0.97 11.01
N PRO A 296 -21.95 -0.42 12.10
CA PRO A 296 -22.71 -1.24 13.05
C PRO A 296 -23.95 -1.79 12.34
N PHE A 297 -24.23 -3.08 12.53
CA PHE A 297 -25.40 -3.78 12.00
C PHE A 297 -26.16 -4.46 13.14
#